data_AF-A0A815K4B8-F1
#
_entry.id   AF-A0A815K4B8-F1
#
_cell.length_a   1.000
_cell.length_b   1.000
_cell.length_c   1.000
_cell.angle_alpha   90.00
_cell.angle_beta   90.00
_cell.angle_gamma   90.00
#
_symmetry.space_group_name_H-M   'P 1'
#
loop_
_entity.id
_entity.type
_entity.pdbx_description
1 polymer ?
#
loop_
_entity_poly.entity_id
_entity_poly.type
_entity_poly.pdbx_seq_one_letter_code
_entity_poly.pdbx_strand_id
1 'polypeptide(L)' 'RTPRNPRSVLKEFGTVLPNDMKIQVHDSTSDLRYLVIPRHPAATQNWSREQLLSIVTRDSMVGVCDVTA' A
#
# COMPACT_ATOMS: atom_id res chain seq x y z
N ARG A 1 -11.13 -14.24 -0.55
CA ARG A 1 -10.34 -14.70 -1.71
C ARG A 1 -9.15 -13.74 -1.84
N THR A 2 -7.93 -14.15 -1.47
CA THR A 2 -6.72 -13.47 -1.98
C THR A 2 -5.78 -14.44 -2.73
N PRO A 3 -6.21 -15.05 -3.86
CA PRO A 3 -5.38 -16.04 -4.54
C PRO A 3 -5.17 -15.73 -6.05
N ARG A 4 -4.05 -16.19 -6.58
CA ARG A 4 -3.67 -16.26 -8.01
C ARG A 4 -3.38 -14.97 -8.80
N ASN A 5 -4.01 -13.82 -8.55
CA ASN A 5 -3.69 -12.60 -9.32
C ASN A 5 -3.76 -11.30 -8.49
N PRO A 6 -2.72 -10.99 -7.70
CA PRO A 6 -2.72 -9.80 -6.85
C PRO A 6 -2.77 -8.50 -7.65
N ARG A 7 -2.22 -8.46 -8.87
CA ARG A 7 -2.27 -7.26 -9.73
C ARG A 7 -3.69 -6.90 -10.15
N SER A 8 -4.52 -7.92 -10.45
CA SER A 8 -5.93 -7.68 -10.79
C SER A 8 -6.69 -7.06 -9.61
N VAL A 9 -6.48 -7.60 -8.41
CA VAL A 9 -7.12 -7.09 -7.19
C VAL A 9 -6.69 -5.65 -6.94
N LEU A 10 -5.39 -5.34 -6.99
CA LEU A 10 -4.89 -3.98 -6.82
C LEU A 10 -5.49 -3.00 -7.84
N LYS A 11 -5.69 -3.44 -9.09
CA LYS A 11 -6.33 -2.63 -10.14
C LYS A 11 -7.79 -2.30 -9.80
N GLU A 12 -8.53 -3.21 -9.15
CA GLU A 12 -9.91 -2.95 -8.69
C GLU A 12 -9.95 -1.84 -7.60
N PHE A 13 -8.88 -1.70 -6.81
CA PHE A 13 -8.67 -0.59 -5.87
C PHE A 13 -8.08 0.68 -6.51
N GLY A 14 -7.90 0.70 -7.84
CA GLY A 14 -7.30 1.82 -8.57
C GLY A 14 -5.77 1.85 -8.57
N THR A 15 -5.12 0.83 -8.01
CA THR A 15 -3.66 0.77 -7.85
C THR A 15 -3.04 0.00 -9.00
N VAL A 16 -2.39 0.72 -9.91
CA VAL A 16 -1.69 0.14 -11.06
C VAL A 16 -0.18 0.20 -10.82
N LEU A 17 0.42 -0.97 -10.61
CA LEU A 17 1.85 -1.10 -10.35
C LEU A 17 2.63 -1.44 -11.62
N PRO A 18 3.88 -0.96 -11.77
CA PRO A 18 4.79 -1.37 -12.84
C PRO A 18 4.96 -2.90 -12.92
N ASN A 19 5.16 -3.44 -14.13
CA ASN A 19 5.24 -4.89 -14.35
C ASN A 19 6.48 -5.53 -13.72
N ASP A 20 7.57 -4.78 -13.58
CA ASP A 20 8.83 -5.16 -12.95
C ASP A 20 8.79 -5.09 -11.42
N MET A 21 7.78 -4.44 -10.83
CA MET A 21 7.62 -4.36 -9.39
C MET A 21 7.22 -5.72 -8.80
N LYS A 22 8.01 -6.22 -7.84
CA LYS A 22 7.68 -7.45 -7.10
C LYS A 22 6.49 -7.21 -6.18
N ILE A 23 5.55 -8.15 -6.15
CA ILE A 23 4.40 -8.14 -5.25
C ILE A 23 4.50 -9.34 -4.30
N GLN A 24 4.36 -9.09 -3.00
CA GLN A 24 4.34 -10.11 -1.96
C GLN A 24 3.01 -10.04 -1.23
N VAL A 25 2.26 -11.14 -1.25
CA VAL A 25 0.98 -11.25 -0.54
C VAL A 25 1.25 -11.99 0.76
N HIS A 26 0.93 -11.36 1.88
CA HIS A 26 0.99 -11.98 3.20
C HIS A 26 -0.40 -12.44 3.61
N ASP A 27 -0.57 -13.75 3.75
CA ASP A 27 -1.79 -14.32 4.33
C ASP A 27 -1.63 -14.41 5.85
N SER A 28 -2.63 -13.96 6.60
CA SER A 28 -2.56 -13.86 8.06
C SER A 28 -2.96 -15.19 8.71
N THR A 29 -2.19 -16.26 8.43
CA THR A 29 -2.49 -17.63 8.86
C THR A 29 -1.92 -18.00 10.23
N SER A 30 -1.30 -17.06 10.96
CA SER A 30 -0.79 -17.25 12.32
C SER A 30 -1.11 -16.04 13.21
N ASP A 31 -0.68 -16.06 14.47
CA ASP A 31 -0.80 -14.93 15.41
C ASP A 31 0.07 -13.71 15.04
N LEU A 32 0.78 -13.77 13.90
CA LEU A 32 1.46 -12.61 13.34
C LEU A 32 0.46 -11.61 12.77
N ARG A 33 0.78 -10.32 12.94
CA ARG A 33 0.06 -9.20 12.33
C ARG A 33 1.04 -8.43 11.48
N TYR A 34 0.70 -8.29 10.20
CA TYR A 34 1.48 -7.52 9.24
C TYR A 34 0.85 -6.14 9.07
N LEU A 35 1.70 -5.14 8.92
CA LEU A 35 1.31 -3.78 8.54
C LEU A 35 2.21 -3.36 7.38
N VAL A 36 1.62 -2.80 6.34
CA VAL A 36 2.37 -2.17 5.26
C VAL A 36 2.78 -0.77 5.69
N ILE A 37 4.06 -0.45 5.53
CA ILE A 37 4.53 0.92 5.62
C ILE A 37 4.60 1.47 4.19
N PRO A 38 3.74 2.43 3.82
CA PRO A 38 3.71 2.94 2.46
C PRO A 38 4.98 3.72 2.10
N ARG A 39 5.28 3.80 0.81
CA ARG A 39 6.41 4.58 0.30
C ARG A 39 6.21 6.07 0.62
N HIS A 40 7.26 6.76 1.04
CA HIS A 40 7.23 8.21 1.21
C HIS A 40 7.07 8.90 -0.16
N PRO A 41 6.02 9.70 -0.39
CA PRO A 41 5.84 10.39 -1.67
C PRO A 41 6.91 11.47 -1.88
N ALA A 42 7.47 11.55 -3.09
CA ALA A 42 8.52 12.53 -3.38
C ALA A 42 8.06 13.99 -3.25
N ALA A 43 6.77 14.26 -3.50
CA ALA A 43 6.19 15.60 -3.41
C ALA A 43 6.08 16.13 -1.97
N THR A 44 6.26 15.29 -0.95
CA THR A 44 6.04 15.64 0.46
C THR A 44 7.33 15.82 1.26
N GLN A 45 8.47 15.98 0.59
CA GLN A 45 9.79 16.06 1.25
C GLN A 45 9.88 17.16 2.32
N ASN A 46 9.14 18.26 2.16
CA ASN A 46 9.12 19.41 3.07
C ASN A 46 7.86 19.48 3.95
N TRP A 47 7.06 18.41 3.97
CA TRP A 47 5.83 18.39 4.77
C TRP A 47 6.14 18.18 6.25
N SER A 48 5.32 18.78 7.11
CA SER A 48 5.31 18.50 8.54
C SER A 48 4.79 17.08 8.80
N ARG A 49 5.00 16.59 10.02
CA ARG A 49 4.46 15.29 10.45
C ARG A 49 2.93 15.25 10.30
N GLU A 50 2.24 16.31 10.66
CA GLU A 50 0.78 16.42 10.63
C GLU A 50 0.27 16.36 9.19
N GLN A 51 0.99 17.00 8.25
CA GLN A 51 0.69 16.92 6.83
C GLN A 51 0.95 15.51 6.28
N LEU A 52 2.03 14.83 6.68
CA LEU A 52 2.29 13.44 6.28
C LEU A 52 1.25 12.47 6.85
N LEU A 53 0.75 12.72 8.06
CA LEU A 53 -0.29 11.89 8.66
C LEU A 53 -1.64 12.01 7.93
N SER A 54 -1.94 13.17 7.33
CA SER A 54 -3.23 13.38 6.66
C SER A 54 -3.41 12.55 5.38
N ILE A 55 -2.31 12.07 4.79
CA ILE A 55 -2.32 11.28 3.56
C ILE A 55 -2.17 9.77 3.81
N VAL A 56 -1.84 9.35 5.04
CA VAL A 56 -1.77 7.93 5.39
C VAL A 56 -3.17 7.40 5.64
N THR A 57 -3.62 6.49 4.78
CA THR A 57 -4.94 5.85 4.89
C THR A 57 -4.82 4.41 5.40
N ARG A 58 -5.93 3.84 5.89
CA ARG A 58 -6.00 2.41 6.21
C ARG A 58 -5.58 1.55 5.02
N ASP A 59 -6.07 1.88 3.84
CA ASP A 59 -5.83 1.11 2.61
C ASP A 59 -4.34 1.11 2.23
N SER A 60 -3.64 2.23 2.47
CA SER A 60 -2.20 2.30 2.29
C SER A 60 -1.41 1.44 3.29
N MET A 61 -1.95 1.27 4.51
CA MET A 61 -1.35 0.43 5.55
C MET A 61 -1.72 -1.06 5.42
N VAL A 62 -2.76 -1.40 4.65
CA VAL A 62 -3.07 -2.77 4.24
C VAL A 62 -2.31 -3.16 2.97
N GLY A 63 -1.90 -2.17 2.16
CA GLY A 63 -1.13 -2.37 0.92
C GLY A 63 -1.98 -2.54 -0.33
N VAL A 64 -3.21 -2.01 -0.34
CA VAL A 64 -4.09 -2.04 -1.53
C VAL A 64 -4.02 -0.75 -2.34
N CYS A 65 -3.50 0.34 -1.76
CA CYS A 65 -3.20 1.60 -2.47
C CYS A 65 -1.90 2.24 -2.00
N ASP A 66 -1.32 3.08 -2.86
CA ASP A 66 -0.23 3.97 -2.48
C ASP A 66 -0.80 5.26 -1.87
N VAL A 67 0.03 5.96 -1.10
CA VAL A 67 -0.30 7.27 -0.54
C VAL A 67 -0.30 8.32 -1.67
N THR A 68 -1.37 9.11 -1.76
CA THR A 68 -1.48 10.27 -2.65
C THR A 68 -1.27 11.55 -1.87
N ALA A 69 -0.31 12.37 -2.32
CA ALA A 69 -0.02 13.70 -1.80
C ALA A 69 -0.85 14.79 -2.47
#